data_AF-A0A8T5I1C0-F1
#
_entry.id   AF-A0A8T5I1C0-F1
#
_cell.length_a   1.000
_cell.length_b   1.000
_cell.length_c   1.000
_cell.angle_alpha   90.00
_cell.angle_beta   90.00
_cell.angle_gamma   90.00
#
_symmetry.space_group_name_H-M   'P 1'
#
loop_
_entity.id
_entity.type
_entity.pdbx_description
1 polymer ?
#
loop_
_entity_poly.entity_id
_entity_poly.type
_entity_poly.pdbx_seq_one_letter_code
_entity_poly.pdbx_strand_id
1 'polypeptide(L)'
;EDMLKAAKSCLDTLITKDSFPIEFGYANTENMDVWTEDLGMGGLGITCLKINNKKYFLGWADANNMENGVGEKIRENFARKGDNLLEICTSDTHYSAVKARNRNGYYQLGLITSADKLTKWFGEIAKEAEANVLSAKYEILENETKVRVMGQSIYEDYSKALDNSLKITKIFVIGCLGLFITSLFL
;
A
#
# COMPACT_ATOMS: atom_id res chain seq x y z
N GLU A 1 -3.30 17.60 -18.17
CA GLU A 1 -4.64 17.98 -18.70
C GLU A 1 -5.57 16.78 -18.89
N ASP A 2 -5.08 15.64 -19.36
CA ASP A 2 -5.93 14.47 -19.64
C ASP A 2 -6.65 13.87 -18.41
N MET A 3 -6.00 13.79 -17.25
CA MET A 3 -6.64 13.26 -16.03
C MET A 3 -7.80 14.16 -15.54
N LEU A 4 -7.64 15.48 -15.62
CA LEU A 4 -8.68 16.44 -15.24
C LEU A 4 -9.90 16.33 -16.16
N LYS A 5 -9.66 16.13 -17.47
CA LYS A 5 -10.71 15.91 -18.45
C LYS A 5 -11.43 14.57 -18.22
N ALA A 6 -10.68 13.50 -17.94
CA ALA A 6 -11.24 12.19 -17.62
C ALA A 6 -12.09 12.23 -16.33
N ALA A 7 -11.60 12.88 -15.28
CA ALA A 7 -12.33 13.05 -14.03
C ALA A 7 -13.64 13.82 -14.22
N LYS A 8 -13.61 14.94 -14.97
CA LYS A 8 -14.82 15.70 -15.32
C LYS A 8 -15.82 14.85 -16.10
N SER A 9 -15.37 14.15 -17.14
CA SER A 9 -16.23 13.27 -17.93
C SER A 9 -16.88 12.16 -17.09
N CYS A 10 -16.15 11.63 -16.10
CA CYS A 10 -16.67 10.62 -15.18
C CYS A 10 -17.76 11.22 -14.27
N LEU A 11 -17.54 12.42 -13.74
CA LEU A 11 -18.53 13.15 -12.93
C LEU A 11 -19.79 13.48 -13.73
N ASP A 12 -19.65 13.99 -14.95
CA ASP A 12 -20.78 14.29 -15.84
C ASP A 12 -21.62 13.04 -16.10
N THR A 13 -20.96 11.89 -16.29
CA THR A 13 -21.64 10.61 -16.46
C THR A 13 -22.37 10.18 -15.18
N LEU A 14 -21.71 10.31 -14.02
CA LEU A 14 -22.27 9.92 -12.72
C LEU A 14 -23.52 10.72 -12.35
N ILE A 15 -23.58 12.02 -12.69
CA ILE A 15 -24.75 12.88 -12.44
C ILE A 15 -26.01 12.36 -13.16
N THR A 16 -25.84 11.67 -14.29
CA THR A 16 -26.96 11.11 -15.06
C THR A 16 -27.42 9.72 -14.60
N LYS A 17 -26.71 9.11 -13.65
CA LYS A 17 -27.02 7.75 -13.17
C LYS A 17 -28.02 7.77 -12.03
N ASP A 18 -28.80 6.71 -11.93
CA ASP A 18 -29.68 6.48 -10.80
C ASP A 18 -28.88 6.40 -9.49
N SER A 19 -29.38 7.08 -8.47
CA SER A 19 -28.83 7.04 -7.12
C SER A 19 -29.47 5.91 -6.34
N PHE A 20 -28.63 5.14 -5.64
CA PHE A 20 -29.07 4.02 -4.81
C PHE A 20 -28.58 4.24 -3.37
N PRO A 21 -29.34 3.79 -2.36
CA PRO A 21 -28.85 3.75 -0.99
C PRO A 21 -27.54 2.97 -0.91
N ILE A 22 -26.64 3.46 -0.08
CA ILE A 22 -25.37 2.80 0.18
C ILE A 22 -25.49 2.06 1.51
N GLU A 23 -25.11 0.79 1.51
CA GLU A 23 -25.02 -0.01 2.71
C GLU A 23 -23.57 -0.47 2.89
N PHE A 24 -23.09 -0.49 4.14
CA PHE A 24 -21.74 -0.91 4.49
C PHE A 24 -21.77 -1.95 5.59
N GLY A 25 -20.90 -2.94 5.47
CA GLY A 25 -20.51 -3.82 6.57
C GLY A 25 -19.00 -3.91 6.64
N TYR A 26 -18.48 -4.18 7.83
CA TYR A 26 -17.06 -4.32 8.09
C TYR A 26 -16.81 -5.51 9.00
N ALA A 27 -15.72 -6.22 8.74
CA ALA A 27 -15.19 -7.23 9.63
C ALA A 27 -13.67 -7.28 9.51
N ASN A 28 -13.02 -7.88 10.50
CA ASN A 28 -11.59 -8.04 10.57
C ASN A 28 -11.22 -9.41 11.16
N THR A 29 -9.92 -9.67 11.31
CA THR A 29 -9.40 -10.93 11.86
C THR A 29 -9.40 -11.01 13.39
N GLU A 30 -10.08 -10.10 14.11
CA GLU A 30 -10.01 -10.04 15.58
C GLU A 30 -10.48 -11.35 16.25
N ASN A 31 -11.48 -12.01 15.65
CA ASN A 31 -12.02 -13.29 16.14
C ASN A 31 -11.42 -14.52 15.42
N MET A 32 -10.30 -14.36 14.70
CA MET A 32 -9.67 -15.41 13.91
C MET A 32 -8.24 -15.68 14.39
N ASP A 33 -7.81 -16.93 14.34
CA ASP A 33 -6.39 -17.28 14.55
C ASP A 33 -5.58 -17.03 13.26
N VAL A 34 -5.26 -15.76 13.03
CA VAL A 34 -4.51 -15.29 11.85
C VAL A 34 -3.17 -14.72 12.30
N TRP A 35 -2.11 -15.50 12.08
CA TRP A 35 -0.74 -15.04 12.31
C TRP A 35 0.20 -15.55 11.22
N THR A 36 1.10 -14.67 10.80
CA THR A 36 2.18 -14.94 9.85
C THR A 36 3.21 -13.81 9.92
N GLU A 37 4.46 -14.07 9.54
CA GLU A 37 5.54 -13.09 9.60
C GLU A 37 5.41 -11.96 8.55
N ASP A 38 4.63 -12.20 7.49
CA ASP A 38 4.31 -11.22 6.44
C ASP A 38 3.04 -10.39 6.72
N LEU A 39 2.53 -10.45 7.96
CA LEU A 39 1.38 -9.68 8.44
C LEU A 39 1.68 -9.04 9.80
N GLY A 40 1.28 -7.79 9.95
CA GLY A 40 1.33 -7.01 11.19
C GLY A 40 0.19 -7.37 12.15
N MET A 41 0.24 -6.78 13.35
CA MET A 41 -0.73 -7.07 14.41
C MET A 41 -2.15 -6.57 14.12
N GLY A 42 -2.32 -5.63 13.20
CA GLY A 42 -3.62 -5.17 12.73
C GLY A 42 -4.36 -6.21 11.88
N GLY A 43 -3.67 -7.25 11.41
CA GLY A 43 -4.29 -8.38 10.73
C GLY A 43 -4.89 -8.02 9.37
N LEU A 44 -6.03 -8.63 9.04
CA LEU A 44 -6.77 -8.37 7.80
C LEU A 44 -8.13 -7.77 8.10
N GLY A 45 -8.66 -6.99 7.17
CA GLY A 45 -10.00 -6.40 7.22
C GLY A 45 -10.68 -6.45 5.86
N ILE A 46 -12.01 -6.48 5.85
CA ILE A 46 -12.81 -6.29 4.65
C ILE A 46 -13.97 -5.35 4.95
N THR A 47 -14.17 -4.41 4.04
CA THR A 47 -15.38 -3.62 3.92
C THR A 47 -16.25 -4.19 2.80
N CYS A 48 -17.49 -4.57 3.12
CA CYS A 48 -18.52 -4.92 2.16
C CYS A 48 -19.37 -3.69 1.85
N LEU A 49 -19.25 -3.18 0.63
CA LEU A 49 -20.08 -2.12 0.07
C LEU A 49 -21.22 -2.76 -0.73
N LYS A 50 -22.46 -2.48 -0.36
CA LYS A 50 -23.64 -2.95 -1.08
C LYS A 50 -24.39 -1.76 -1.68
N ILE A 51 -24.52 -1.78 -3.01
CA ILE A 51 -25.22 -0.76 -3.81
C ILE A 51 -26.09 -1.50 -4.82
N ASN A 52 -27.38 -1.17 -4.86
CA ASN A 52 -28.33 -1.78 -5.81
C ASN A 52 -28.29 -3.33 -5.78
N ASN A 53 -28.31 -3.92 -4.58
CA ASN A 53 -28.18 -5.36 -4.32
C ASN A 53 -26.90 -6.03 -4.87
N LYS A 54 -25.93 -5.27 -5.39
CA LYS A 54 -24.61 -5.77 -5.75
C LYS A 54 -23.65 -5.51 -4.61
N LYS A 55 -22.81 -6.51 -4.34
CA LYS A 55 -21.80 -6.47 -3.28
C LYS A 55 -20.43 -6.24 -3.89
N TYR A 56 -19.67 -5.38 -3.24
CA TYR A 56 -18.31 -5.04 -3.60
C TYR A 56 -17.47 -5.11 -2.34
N PHE A 57 -16.35 -5.80 -2.39
CA PHE A 57 -15.47 -5.98 -1.25
C PHE A 57 -14.21 -5.14 -1.44
N LEU A 58 -13.78 -4.47 -0.38
CA LEU A 58 -12.51 -3.78 -0.31
C LEU A 58 -11.69 -4.40 0.82
N GLY A 59 -10.60 -5.05 0.46
CA GLY A 59 -9.69 -5.68 1.42
C GLY A 59 -8.70 -4.69 1.99
N TRP A 60 -8.32 -4.93 3.24
CA TRP A 60 -7.25 -4.25 3.92
C TRP A 60 -6.34 -5.27 4.59
N ALA A 61 -5.05 -5.04 4.54
CA ALA A 61 -4.06 -5.85 5.23
C ALA A 61 -3.06 -4.96 5.96
N ASP A 62 -2.85 -5.26 7.23
CA ASP A 62 -1.74 -4.68 7.98
C ASP A 62 -0.43 -5.31 7.52
N ALA A 63 0.09 -4.84 6.40
CA ALA A 63 1.35 -5.28 5.84
C ALA A 63 2.02 -4.10 5.17
N ASN A 64 3.30 -4.26 4.82
CA ASN A 64 4.04 -3.25 4.08
C ASN A 64 3.57 -3.25 2.61
N ASN A 65 4.26 -3.98 1.75
CA ASN A 65 3.88 -4.18 0.35
C ASN A 65 3.37 -5.59 0.13
N MET A 66 2.53 -5.75 -0.89
CA MET A 66 2.11 -7.05 -1.39
C MET A 66 3.05 -7.54 -2.48
N GLU A 67 3.32 -8.84 -2.50
CA GLU A 67 4.06 -9.49 -3.59
C GLU A 67 3.25 -9.38 -4.90
N ASN A 68 3.94 -9.09 -6.00
CA ASN A 68 3.30 -8.93 -7.30
C ASN A 68 2.54 -10.19 -7.72
N GLY A 69 1.31 -10.03 -8.22
CA GLY A 69 0.48 -11.16 -8.67
C GLY A 69 -0.35 -11.81 -7.56
N VAL A 70 -0.09 -11.53 -6.28
CA VAL A 70 -0.87 -12.10 -5.17
C VAL A 70 -2.25 -11.47 -5.10
N GLY A 71 -2.35 -10.14 -5.23
CA GLY A 71 -3.63 -9.43 -5.28
C GLY A 71 -4.51 -9.90 -6.43
N GLU A 72 -3.94 -10.07 -7.62
CA GLU A 72 -4.61 -10.60 -8.80
C GLU A 72 -5.18 -12.00 -8.55
N LYS A 73 -4.37 -12.91 -8.00
CA LYS A 73 -4.81 -14.28 -7.69
C LYS A 73 -5.94 -14.31 -6.67
N ILE A 74 -5.88 -13.47 -5.64
CA ILE A 74 -6.95 -13.37 -4.64
C ILE A 74 -8.23 -12.84 -5.30
N ARG A 75 -8.15 -11.78 -6.11
CA ARG A 75 -9.30 -11.23 -6.85
C ARG A 75 -9.91 -12.27 -7.81
N GLU A 76 -9.09 -13.02 -8.54
CA GLU A 76 -9.56 -14.12 -9.39
C GLU A 76 -10.30 -15.20 -8.57
N ASN A 77 -9.76 -15.59 -7.42
CA ASN A 77 -10.39 -16.57 -6.56
C ASN A 77 -11.72 -16.08 -5.97
N PHE A 78 -11.82 -14.79 -5.64
CA PHE A 78 -13.09 -14.15 -5.24
C PHE A 78 -14.09 -14.15 -6.39
N ALA A 79 -13.68 -13.75 -7.59
CA ALA A 79 -14.53 -13.73 -8.78
C ALA A 79 -15.07 -15.13 -9.13
N ARG A 80 -14.25 -16.18 -8.98
CA ARG A 80 -14.69 -17.58 -9.16
C ARG A 80 -15.81 -18.00 -8.20
N LYS A 81 -15.91 -17.37 -7.03
CA LYS A 81 -16.98 -17.60 -6.05
C LYS A 81 -18.21 -16.69 -6.25
N GLY A 82 -18.14 -15.78 -7.22
CA GLY A 82 -19.18 -14.78 -7.48
C GLY A 82 -19.05 -13.50 -6.64
N ASP A 83 -17.97 -13.36 -5.88
CA ASP A 83 -17.71 -12.19 -5.04
C ASP A 83 -16.85 -11.17 -5.80
N ASN A 84 -17.22 -9.89 -5.72
CA ASN A 84 -16.50 -8.82 -6.42
C ASN A 84 -15.52 -8.11 -5.49
N LEU A 85 -14.30 -8.62 -5.39
CA LEU A 85 -13.21 -7.95 -4.66
C LEU A 85 -12.57 -6.88 -5.55
N LEU A 86 -12.72 -5.62 -5.13
CA LEU A 86 -12.21 -4.45 -5.86
C LEU A 86 -10.68 -4.37 -5.77
N GLU A 87 -10.15 -4.32 -4.55
CA GLU A 87 -8.73 -4.13 -4.29
C GLU A 87 -8.38 -4.63 -2.89
N ILE A 88 -7.09 -4.86 -2.64
CA ILE A 88 -6.54 -5.11 -1.31
C ILE A 88 -5.51 -4.04 -1.00
N CYS A 89 -5.84 -3.16 -0.06
CA CYS A 89 -4.98 -2.07 0.37
C CYS A 89 -4.04 -2.53 1.50
N THR A 90 -2.79 -2.10 1.47
CA THR A 90 -1.85 -2.27 2.58
C THR A 90 -1.67 -0.96 3.34
N SER A 91 -1.52 -1.03 4.67
CA SER A 91 -1.37 0.16 5.52
C SER A 91 0.06 0.60 5.80
N ASP A 92 1.04 -0.30 5.64
CA ASP A 92 2.42 -0.14 6.09
C ASP A 92 2.54 0.54 7.46
N THR A 93 2.00 -0.11 8.51
CA THR A 93 2.13 0.40 9.89
C THR A 93 3.57 0.35 10.44
N HIS A 94 4.56 -0.06 9.62
CA HIS A 94 5.97 -0.24 9.95
C HIS A 94 6.27 -1.14 11.15
N TYR A 95 5.29 -1.93 11.62
CA TYR A 95 5.46 -2.86 12.74
C TYR A 95 6.53 -3.95 12.48
N SER A 96 6.67 -4.38 11.23
CA SER A 96 7.50 -5.54 10.84
C SER A 96 8.92 -5.19 10.36
N ALA A 97 9.36 -3.93 10.48
CA ALA A 97 10.52 -3.39 9.76
C ALA A 97 11.92 -3.94 10.14
N VAL A 98 12.05 -4.87 11.10
CA VAL A 98 13.38 -5.25 11.62
C VAL A 98 13.58 -6.76 11.83
N LYS A 99 12.70 -7.62 11.31
CA LYS A 99 12.83 -9.08 11.53
C LYS A 99 13.39 -9.86 10.32
N ALA A 100 13.19 -9.40 9.09
CA ALA A 100 13.56 -10.18 7.91
C ALA A 100 15.00 -9.90 7.46
N ARG A 101 15.84 -10.94 7.39
CA ARG A 101 17.19 -10.87 6.79
C ARG A 101 17.14 -10.99 5.26
N ASN A 102 16.36 -10.15 4.60
CA ASN A 102 16.28 -10.08 3.14
C ASN A 102 16.70 -8.69 2.63
N ARG A 103 16.82 -8.52 1.31
CA ARG A 103 17.24 -7.25 0.69
C ARG A 103 16.35 -6.07 1.08
N ASN A 104 15.08 -6.33 1.40
CA ASN A 104 14.08 -5.29 1.68
C ASN A 104 13.95 -5.00 3.20
N GLY A 105 14.46 -5.86 4.07
CA GLY A 105 14.36 -5.74 5.54
C GLY A 105 13.00 -6.18 6.13
N TYR A 106 12.02 -6.55 5.30
CA TYR A 106 10.68 -6.98 5.69
C TYR A 106 10.15 -8.08 4.76
N TYR A 107 9.17 -8.87 5.21
CA TYR A 107 8.46 -9.82 4.35
C TYR A 107 7.26 -9.14 3.70
N GLN A 108 7.17 -9.22 2.37
CA GLN A 108 6.00 -8.76 1.61
C GLN A 108 4.83 -9.71 1.84
N LEU A 109 3.62 -9.16 1.92
CA LEU A 109 2.41 -9.98 2.05
C LEU A 109 2.28 -10.86 0.82
N GLY A 110 2.23 -12.18 1.03
CA GLY A 110 2.18 -13.13 -0.07
C GLY A 110 3.50 -13.89 -0.30
N LEU A 111 4.60 -13.44 0.29
CA LEU A 111 5.90 -14.09 0.17
C LEU A 111 5.98 -15.35 1.03
N ILE A 112 5.42 -15.31 2.24
CA ILE A 112 5.36 -16.44 3.17
C ILE A 112 3.96 -17.07 3.13
N THR A 113 2.93 -16.22 3.16
CA THR A 113 1.55 -16.67 3.12
C THR A 113 1.07 -16.82 1.69
N SER A 114 0.73 -18.04 1.27
CA SER A 114 0.20 -18.27 -0.08
C SER A 114 -1.10 -17.46 -0.35
N ALA A 115 -1.29 -17.06 -1.61
CA ALA A 115 -2.52 -16.40 -2.07
C ALA A 115 -3.79 -17.18 -1.74
N ASP A 116 -3.76 -18.52 -1.76
CA ASP A 116 -4.92 -19.36 -1.43
C ASP A 116 -5.29 -19.28 0.06
N LYS A 117 -4.29 -19.25 0.94
CA LYS A 117 -4.49 -19.05 2.38
C LYS A 117 -5.05 -17.65 2.68
N LEU A 118 -4.51 -16.61 2.05
CA LEU A 118 -5.04 -15.24 2.13
C LEU A 118 -6.48 -15.18 1.62
N THR A 119 -6.77 -15.82 0.47
CA THR A 119 -8.12 -15.92 -0.10
C THR A 119 -9.09 -16.54 0.90
N LYS A 120 -8.67 -17.59 1.61
CA LYS A 120 -9.52 -18.25 2.62
C LYS A 120 -9.84 -17.30 3.77
N TRP A 121 -8.82 -16.67 4.35
CA TRP A 121 -9.02 -15.71 5.44
C TRP A 121 -9.90 -14.54 5.02
N PHE A 122 -9.59 -13.90 3.89
CA PHE A 122 -10.42 -12.84 3.33
C PHE A 122 -11.85 -13.33 3.06
N GLY A 123 -12.06 -14.56 2.58
CA GLY A 123 -13.40 -15.09 2.35
C GLY A 123 -14.21 -15.32 3.62
N GLU A 124 -13.57 -15.63 4.75
CA GLU A 124 -14.24 -15.74 6.05
C GLU A 124 -14.66 -14.35 6.56
N ILE A 125 -13.76 -13.37 6.50
CA ILE A 125 -14.03 -11.99 6.88
C ILE A 125 -15.10 -11.36 5.98
N ALA A 126 -15.10 -11.67 4.67
CA ALA A 126 -16.08 -11.17 3.73
C ALA A 126 -17.51 -11.59 4.09
N LYS A 127 -17.69 -12.83 4.57
CA LYS A 127 -19.00 -13.33 5.02
C LYS A 127 -19.48 -12.61 6.27
N GLU A 128 -18.59 -12.36 7.21
CA GLU A 128 -18.91 -11.61 8.43
C GLU A 128 -19.22 -10.15 8.11
N ALA A 129 -18.43 -9.51 7.23
CA ALA A 129 -18.69 -8.16 6.75
C ALA A 129 -20.04 -8.07 6.03
N GLU A 130 -20.41 -9.09 5.24
CA GLU A 130 -21.72 -9.15 4.59
C GLU A 130 -22.88 -9.29 5.59
N ALA A 131 -22.73 -10.13 6.62
CA ALA A 131 -23.75 -10.33 7.64
C ALA A 131 -24.03 -9.05 8.46
N ASN A 132 -23.02 -8.18 8.58
CA ASN A 132 -23.08 -6.94 9.35
C ASN A 132 -23.39 -5.70 8.48
N VAL A 133 -23.94 -5.88 7.28
CA VAL A 133 -24.29 -4.77 6.38
C VAL A 133 -25.46 -3.96 6.95
N LEU A 134 -25.24 -2.65 7.08
CA LEU A 134 -26.22 -1.68 7.54
C LEU A 134 -26.31 -0.50 6.56
N SER A 135 -27.48 0.13 6.47
CA SER A 135 -27.63 1.37 5.71
C SER A 135 -26.70 2.44 6.27
N ALA A 136 -25.93 3.08 5.40
CA ALA A 136 -25.01 4.14 5.80
C ALA A 136 -25.22 5.41 4.99
N LYS A 137 -24.58 6.47 5.49
CA LYS A 137 -24.38 7.73 4.78
C LYS A 137 -22.89 8.01 4.79
N TYR A 138 -22.37 8.58 3.71
CA TYR A 138 -20.99 9.07 3.69
C TYR A 138 -21.01 10.60 3.77
N GLU A 139 -19.99 11.14 4.41
CA GLU A 139 -19.71 12.57 4.45
C GLU A 139 -18.24 12.75 4.07
N ILE A 140 -17.95 13.77 3.27
CA ILE A 140 -16.58 14.13 2.90
C ILE A 140 -16.22 15.36 3.72
N LEU A 141 -15.26 15.20 4.62
CA LEU A 141 -14.71 16.28 5.43
C LEU A 141 -13.34 16.65 4.85
N GLU A 142 -13.20 17.89 4.39
CA GLU A 142 -11.94 18.42 3.88
C GLU A 142 -11.40 19.46 4.86
N ASN A 143 -10.10 19.37 5.18
CA ASN A 143 -9.41 20.34 6.01
C ASN A 143 -8.11 20.73 5.31
N GLU A 144 -7.99 22.00 4.93
CA GLU A 144 -6.80 22.55 4.30
C GLU A 144 -6.01 23.38 5.31
N THR A 145 -4.71 23.09 5.42
CA THR A 145 -3.79 23.90 6.23
C THR A 145 -2.54 24.25 5.43
N LYS A 146 -2.07 25.50 5.57
CA LYS A 146 -0.84 25.96 4.93
C LYS A 146 0.35 25.56 5.79
N VAL A 147 1.00 24.46 5.42
CA VAL A 147 2.27 24.03 6.00
C VAL A 147 3.45 24.53 5.17
N ARG A 148 4.55 24.92 5.83
CA ARG A 148 5.82 25.20 5.14
C ARG A 148 6.50 23.86 4.87
N VAL A 149 6.62 23.48 3.60
CA VAL A 149 7.42 22.33 3.17
C VAL A 149 8.81 22.77 2.76
N MET A 150 9.79 21.85 2.79
CA MET A 150 11.10 22.12 2.22
C MET A 150 10.94 22.38 0.72
N GLY A 151 11.29 23.59 0.29
CA GLY A 151 11.28 23.95 -1.12
C GLY A 151 12.37 23.21 -1.90
N GLN A 152 12.22 23.16 -3.21
CA GLN A 152 13.16 22.50 -4.12
C GLN A 152 14.62 22.96 -3.92
N SER A 153 14.83 24.23 -3.58
CA SER A 153 16.16 24.80 -3.32
C SER A 153 16.93 24.06 -2.22
N ILE A 154 16.24 23.57 -1.19
CA ILE A 154 16.89 22.83 -0.09
C ILE A 154 17.45 21.51 -0.61
N TYR A 155 16.69 20.78 -1.43
CA TYR A 155 17.16 19.53 -2.04
C TYR A 155 18.32 19.76 -3.01
N GLU A 156 18.26 20.84 -3.78
CA GLU A 156 19.34 21.22 -4.70
C GLU A 156 20.62 21.57 -3.95
N ASP A 157 20.53 22.29 -2.84
CA ASP A 157 21.68 22.67 -2.01
C ASP A 157 22.30 21.43 -1.35
N TYR A 158 21.48 20.50 -0.83
CA TYR A 158 21.97 19.21 -0.32
C TYR A 158 22.67 18.40 -1.41
N SER A 159 22.08 18.31 -2.61
CA SER A 159 22.68 17.59 -3.75
C SER A 159 24.03 18.19 -4.14
N LYS A 160 24.11 19.52 -4.28
CA LYS A 160 25.36 20.23 -4.62
C LYS A 160 26.43 20.03 -3.55
N ALA A 161 26.05 20.11 -2.27
CA ALA A 161 26.99 19.89 -1.17
C ALA A 161 27.54 18.46 -1.17
N LEU A 162 26.68 17.47 -1.42
CA LEU A 162 27.07 16.06 -1.53
C LEU A 162 28.00 15.82 -2.72
N ASP A 163 27.67 16.34 -3.91
CA ASP A 163 28.48 16.20 -5.11
C ASP A 163 29.86 16.84 -4.95
N ASN A 164 29.92 18.04 -4.38
CA ASN A 164 31.18 18.73 -4.11
C ASN A 164 32.04 17.95 -3.11
N SER A 165 31.42 17.42 -2.04
CA SER A 165 32.12 16.60 -1.05
C SER A 165 32.70 15.34 -1.70
N LEU A 166 31.90 14.62 -2.49
CA LEU A 166 32.35 13.42 -3.21
C LEU A 166 33.48 13.72 -4.21
N LYS A 167 33.44 14.87 -4.88
CA LYS A 167 34.50 15.31 -5.80
C LYS A 167 35.82 15.54 -5.06
N ILE A 168 35.77 16.21 -3.92
CA ILE A 168 36.97 16.42 -3.06
C ILE A 168 37.50 15.08 -2.59
N THR A 169 36.64 14.19 -2.07
CA THR A 169 37.04 12.86 -1.63
C THR A 169 37.71 12.05 -2.75
N LYS A 170 37.18 12.06 -3.97
CA LYS A 170 37.79 11.38 -5.12
C LYS A 170 39.21 11.89 -5.41
N ILE A 171 39.42 13.20 -5.39
CA ILE A 171 40.75 13.81 -5.61
C ILE A 171 41.73 13.37 -4.53
N PHE A 172 41.31 13.41 -3.25
CA PHE A 172 42.13 12.95 -2.14
C PHE A 172 42.49 11.47 -2.25
N VAL A 173 41.52 10.61 -2.60
CA VAL A 173 41.77 9.16 -2.78
C VAL A 173 42.81 8.92 -3.88
N ILE A 174 42.70 9.61 -5.02
CA ILE A 174 43.69 9.49 -6.11
C ILE A 174 45.07 9.98 -5.65
N GLY A 175 45.13 11.10 -4.93
CA GLY A 175 46.38 11.64 -4.38
C GLY A 175 47.04 10.69 -3.38
N CYS A 176 46.27 10.14 -2.44
CA CYS A 176 46.75 9.15 -1.47
C CYS A 176 47.23 7.87 -2.16
N LEU A 177 46.52 7.39 -3.18
CA LEU A 177 46.93 6.22 -3.95
C LEU A 177 48.27 6.46 -4.67
N GLY A 178 48.43 7.65 -5.26
CA GLY A 178 49.69 8.06 -5.90
C GLY A 178 50.85 8.10 -4.90
N LEU A 179 50.66 8.73 -3.74
CA LEU A 179 51.66 8.77 -2.67
C LEU A 179 52.03 7.36 -2.19
N PHE A 180 51.05 6.50 -1.97
CA PHE A 180 51.27 5.12 -1.55
C PHE A 180 52.12 4.35 -2.56
N ILE A 181 51.80 4.45 -3.86
CA ILE A 181 52.60 3.80 -4.92
C ILE A 181 54.02 4.35 -4.93
N THR A 182 54.21 5.68 -4.84
CA THR A 182 55.56 6.26 -4.81
C THR A 182 56.36 5.81 -3.59
N SER A 183 55.73 5.62 -2.42
CA SER A 183 56.41 5.12 -1.23
C SER A 183 56.82 3.64 -1.29
N LEU A 184 56.25 2.86 -2.21
CA LEU A 184 56.68 1.46 -2.43
C LEU A 184 57.93 1.35 -3.30
N PHE A 185 58.24 2.39 -4.08
CA PHE A 185 59.40 2.43 -4.99
C PHE A 185 60.56 3.29 -4.48
N LEU A 186 60.41 3.88 -3.29
CA LEU A 186 61.43 4.65 -2.58
C LEU A 186 61.98 3.82 -1.41
#